data_AF-A0A7G2TMA6-F1
#
_entry.id   AF-A0A7G2TMA6-F1
#
_cell.length_a   1.000
_cell.length_b   1.000
_cell.length_c   1.000
_cell.angle_alpha   90.00
_cell.angle_beta   90.00
_cell.angle_gamma   90.00
#
_symmetry.space_group_name_H-M   'P 1'
#
loop_
_entity.id
_entity.type
_entity.pdbx_description
1 polymer ?
#
loop_
_entity_poly.entity_id
_entity_poly.type
_entity_poly.pdbx_seq_one_letter_code
_entity_poly.pdbx_strand_id
1 'polypeptide(L)'
;MFDRKAFPLAAGFALSGAAAQAQTIDETINSVVGAVTGPFVNFIFSPFPGTSFPWIVLWLVIAATIFTLYFAFVQFRSFPHSIALVSGKYSDPNDAGEVSHFQALATALSGTVGLGNIAGVAVAVSIGGPGATFWMILAGLMGMASKFTECTLGVKFRNEYPDGTVSGGPMYYLSKGMAVRGFGGLGKGLAILFA
;
A
#
# COMPACT_ATOMS: atom_id res chain seq x y z
N MET A 1 13.41 0.88 -67.98
CA MET A 1 13.09 1.81 -66.87
C MET A 1 11.60 1.65 -66.60
N PHE A 2 11.24 0.77 -65.66
CA PHE A 2 9.89 0.25 -65.45
C PHE A 2 9.01 1.28 -64.73
N ASP A 3 7.91 1.66 -65.37
CA ASP A 3 6.90 2.56 -64.82
C ASP A 3 5.92 1.80 -63.90
N ARG A 4 5.58 2.41 -62.76
CA ARG A 4 4.86 1.79 -61.64
C ARG A 4 3.37 1.71 -61.96
N LYS A 5 2.85 0.48 -62.02
CA LYS A 5 1.42 0.19 -62.08
C LYS A 5 0.70 0.70 -60.83
N ALA A 6 -0.39 1.42 -61.05
CA ALA A 6 -1.38 1.80 -60.06
C ALA A 6 -1.95 0.58 -59.31
N PHE A 7 -1.99 0.68 -57.98
CA PHE A 7 -2.77 -0.19 -57.10
C PHE A 7 -3.88 0.67 -56.48
N PRO A 8 -5.16 0.25 -56.55
CA PRO A 8 -6.27 1.04 -56.02
C PRO A 8 -6.40 0.91 -54.49
N LEU A 9 -6.89 1.99 -53.87
CA LEU A 9 -7.54 1.98 -52.56
C LEU A 9 -8.58 0.86 -52.47
N ALA A 10 -8.58 0.13 -51.35
CA ALA A 10 -9.77 -0.16 -50.53
C ALA A 10 -9.49 -1.32 -49.55
N ALA A 11 -9.09 -1.00 -48.32
CA ALA A 11 -9.22 -1.89 -47.17
C ALA A 11 -9.50 -1.05 -45.92
N GLY A 12 -10.55 -0.23 -45.99
CA GLY A 12 -11.21 0.27 -44.79
C GLY A 12 -12.13 -0.83 -44.27
N PHE A 13 -11.62 -1.69 -43.39
CA PHE A 13 -12.44 -2.65 -42.66
C PHE A 13 -12.16 -2.51 -41.15
N ALA A 14 -13.16 -1.92 -40.49
CA ALA A 14 -13.59 -2.18 -39.11
C ALA A 14 -12.51 -2.44 -38.03
N LEU A 15 -12.02 -1.37 -37.41
CA LEU A 15 -11.38 -1.42 -36.08
C LEU A 15 -11.95 -0.39 -35.09
N SER A 16 -12.98 0.37 -35.46
CA SER A 16 -13.54 1.45 -34.64
C SER A 16 -14.60 1.01 -33.61
N GLY A 17 -15.07 -0.25 -33.64
CA GLY A 17 -16.11 -0.73 -32.72
C GLY A 17 -15.59 -1.18 -31.35
N ALA A 18 -14.39 -1.79 -31.30
CA ALA A 18 -13.84 -2.34 -30.06
C ALA A 18 -13.28 -1.25 -29.12
N ALA A 19 -12.71 -0.17 -29.67
CA ALA A 19 -12.17 0.94 -28.88
C ALA A 19 -13.28 1.81 -28.26
N ALA A 20 -14.39 2.02 -28.98
CA ALA A 20 -15.54 2.79 -28.47
C ALA A 20 -16.31 2.06 -27.36
N GLN A 21 -16.40 0.73 -27.42
CA GLN A 21 -17.06 -0.10 -26.41
C GLN A 21 -16.20 -0.30 -25.15
N ALA A 22 -14.86 -0.33 -25.29
CA ALA A 22 -13.94 -0.34 -24.14
C ALA A 22 -14.05 0.95 -23.32
N GLN A 23 -14.06 2.11 -23.99
CA GLN A 23 -14.24 3.41 -23.31
C GLN A 23 -15.55 3.47 -22.49
N THR A 24 -16.65 2.86 -22.97
CA THR A 24 -17.94 2.86 -22.25
C THR A 24 -17.92 1.98 -20.99
N ILE A 25 -17.20 0.86 -21.01
CA ILE A 25 -17.04 -0.02 -19.84
C ILE A 25 -16.16 0.67 -18.80
N ASP A 26 -15.03 1.25 -19.22
CA ASP A 26 -14.13 2.00 -18.34
C ASP A 26 -14.84 3.20 -17.68
N GLU A 27 -15.64 3.95 -18.43
CA GLU A 27 -16.46 5.05 -17.91
C GLU A 27 -17.53 4.57 -16.91
N THR A 28 -18.18 3.45 -17.20
CA THR A 28 -19.17 2.84 -16.29
C THR A 28 -18.50 2.38 -15.00
N ILE A 29 -17.35 1.71 -15.09
CA ILE A 29 -16.57 1.28 -13.92
C ILE A 29 -16.14 2.51 -13.11
N ASN A 30 -15.59 3.55 -13.76
CA ASN A 30 -15.15 4.76 -13.07
C ASN A 30 -16.29 5.51 -12.39
N SER A 31 -17.48 5.55 -13.00
CA SER A 31 -18.65 6.19 -12.39
C SER A 31 -19.18 5.42 -11.17
N VAL A 32 -19.22 4.08 -11.24
CA VAL A 32 -19.66 3.23 -10.11
C VAL A 32 -18.62 3.25 -8.99
N VAL A 33 -17.34 3.03 -9.31
CA VAL A 33 -16.25 3.08 -8.33
C VAL A 33 -16.14 4.47 -7.72
N GLY A 34 -16.24 5.51 -8.54
CA GLY A 34 -16.20 6.90 -8.09
C GLY A 34 -17.39 7.27 -7.21
N ALA A 35 -18.60 6.79 -7.49
CA ALA A 35 -19.77 7.03 -6.64
C ALA A 35 -19.63 6.35 -5.26
N VAL A 36 -19.05 5.15 -5.21
CA VAL A 36 -18.88 4.40 -3.95
C VAL A 36 -17.70 4.90 -3.13
N THR A 37 -16.56 5.15 -3.78
CA THR A 37 -15.30 5.49 -3.09
C THR A 37 -15.08 7.00 -2.96
N GLY A 38 -15.67 7.81 -3.84
CA GLY A 38 -15.48 9.25 -3.92
C GLY A 38 -15.73 9.99 -2.61
N PRO A 39 -16.85 9.76 -1.89
CA PRO A 39 -17.09 10.41 -0.60
C PRO A 39 -15.99 10.13 0.43
N PHE A 40 -15.51 8.89 0.50
CA PHE A 40 -14.43 8.49 1.41
C PHE A 40 -13.08 9.09 0.98
N VAL A 41 -12.73 9.00 -0.30
CA VAL A 41 -11.49 9.55 -0.87
C VAL A 41 -11.44 11.08 -0.66
N ASN A 42 -12.54 11.78 -0.96
CA ASN A 42 -12.64 13.22 -0.76
C ASN A 42 -12.53 13.61 0.72
N PHE A 43 -13.08 12.78 1.61
CA PHE A 43 -12.96 13.01 3.04
C PHE A 43 -11.52 12.85 3.54
N ILE A 44 -10.84 11.76 3.19
CA ILE A 44 -9.46 11.52 3.66
C ILE A 44 -8.47 12.51 3.05
N PHE A 45 -8.65 12.88 1.77
CA PHE A 45 -7.78 13.83 1.07
C PHE A 45 -8.25 15.29 1.19
N SER A 46 -9.22 15.58 2.07
CA SER A 46 -9.68 16.95 2.23
C SER A 46 -8.54 17.86 2.72
N PRO A 47 -8.43 19.09 2.22
CA PRO A 47 -7.42 20.01 2.69
C PRO A 47 -7.65 20.37 4.17
N PHE A 48 -6.57 20.54 4.92
CA PHE A 48 -6.63 21.16 6.23
C PHE A 48 -7.08 22.63 6.09
N PRO A 49 -7.98 23.14 6.94
CA PRO A 49 -8.54 24.49 6.80
C PRO A 49 -7.45 25.55 6.60
N GLY A 50 -7.54 26.29 5.48
CA GLY A 50 -6.60 27.36 5.14
C GLY A 50 -5.34 26.91 4.38
N THR A 51 -5.21 25.64 4.01
CA THR A 51 -4.07 25.13 3.22
C THR A 51 -4.54 24.20 2.10
N SER A 52 -3.70 23.92 1.11
CA SER A 52 -3.92 22.84 0.12
C SER A 52 -3.44 21.48 0.61
N PHE A 53 -2.97 21.38 1.87
CA PHE A 53 -2.33 20.19 2.41
C PHE A 53 -3.37 19.19 2.92
N PRO A 54 -3.38 17.93 2.43
CA PRO A 54 -4.34 16.93 2.90
C PRO A 54 -4.14 16.60 4.38
N TRP A 55 -5.21 16.62 5.17
CA TRP A 55 -5.09 16.36 6.62
C TRP A 55 -4.62 14.94 6.94
N ILE A 56 -4.93 13.95 6.08
CA ILE A 56 -4.45 12.57 6.27
C ILE A 56 -2.93 12.48 6.22
N VAL A 57 -2.28 13.27 5.37
CA VAL A 57 -0.81 13.29 5.29
C VAL A 57 -0.23 13.85 6.58
N LEU A 58 -0.83 14.92 7.12
CA LEU A 58 -0.46 15.47 8.43
C LEU A 58 -0.55 14.41 9.52
N TRP A 59 -1.68 13.71 9.57
CA TRP A 59 -1.95 12.65 10.54
C TRP A 59 -0.91 11.52 10.47
N LEU A 60 -0.58 11.06 9.26
CA LEU A 60 0.42 10.01 9.03
C LEU A 60 1.82 10.44 9.47
N VAL A 61 2.22 11.68 9.18
CA VAL A 61 3.53 12.22 9.58
C VAL A 61 3.63 12.33 11.10
N ILE A 62 2.58 12.80 11.78
CA ILE A 62 2.55 12.89 13.25
C ILE A 62 2.65 11.49 13.87
N ALA A 63 1.84 10.54 13.41
CA ALA A 63 1.88 9.16 13.90
C ALA A 63 3.27 8.53 13.69
N ALA A 64 3.85 8.68 12.49
CA ALA A 64 5.18 8.16 12.19
C ALA A 64 6.28 8.80 13.04
N THR A 65 6.16 10.10 13.34
CA THR A 65 7.08 10.80 14.26
C THR A 65 6.99 10.21 15.67
N ILE A 66 5.77 10.04 16.19
CA ILE A 66 5.53 9.45 17.51
C ILE A 66 6.11 8.04 17.58
N PHE A 67 5.85 7.18 16.60
CA PHE A 67 6.40 5.82 16.57
C PHE A 67 7.92 5.82 16.46
N THR A 68 8.49 6.69 15.61
CA THR A 68 9.94 6.82 15.48
C THR A 68 10.59 7.18 16.81
N LEU A 69 10.05 8.17 17.53
CA LEU A 69 10.59 8.59 18.82
C LEU A 69 10.35 7.55 19.92
N TYR A 70 9.14 6.99 19.99
CA TYR A 70 8.75 5.99 20.99
C TYR A 70 9.61 4.72 20.90
N PHE A 71 9.92 4.26 19.68
CA PHE A 71 10.78 3.10 19.45
C PHE A 71 12.28 3.45 19.33
N ALA A 72 12.66 4.69 19.71
CA ALA A 72 14.03 5.19 19.70
C ALA A 72 14.74 4.94 18.37
N PHE A 73 14.14 5.42 17.28
CA PHE A 73 14.67 5.35 15.92
C PHE A 73 14.96 3.91 15.45
N VAL A 74 14.02 3.01 15.72
CA VAL A 74 14.10 1.57 15.39
C VAL A 74 14.47 1.29 13.94
N GLN A 75 14.05 2.13 13.00
CA GLN A 75 14.35 1.97 11.58
C GLN A 75 15.85 2.03 11.26
N PHE A 76 16.66 2.72 12.08
CA PHE A 76 18.12 2.75 11.92
C PHE A 76 18.80 1.69 12.77
N ARG A 77 18.32 1.47 14.01
CA ARG A 77 18.92 0.53 14.97
C ARG A 77 18.73 -0.94 14.56
N SER A 78 17.56 -1.29 14.05
CA SER A 78 17.19 -2.68 13.75
C SER A 78 17.50 -3.10 12.32
N PHE A 79 17.97 -2.18 11.46
CA PHE A 79 18.26 -2.47 10.05
C PHE A 79 19.31 -3.58 9.84
N PRO A 80 20.44 -3.64 10.59
CA PRO A 80 21.37 -4.75 10.45
C PRO A 80 20.76 -6.09 10.89
N HIS A 81 19.90 -6.06 11.92
CA HIS A 81 19.23 -7.25 12.42
C HIS A 81 18.19 -7.77 11.42
N SER A 82 17.41 -6.90 10.78
CA SER A 82 16.43 -7.32 9.78
C SER A 82 17.09 -7.99 8.57
N ILE A 83 18.25 -7.53 8.12
CA ILE A 83 19.02 -8.20 7.06
C ILE A 83 19.42 -9.62 7.49
N ALA A 84 19.88 -9.78 8.73
CA ALA A 84 20.26 -11.10 9.24
C ALA A 84 19.07 -12.06 9.40
N LEU A 85 17.86 -11.55 9.71
CA LEU A 85 16.62 -12.35 9.71
C LEU A 85 16.28 -12.84 8.29
N VAL A 86 16.32 -11.94 7.31
CA VAL A 86 15.97 -12.24 5.92
C VAL A 86 17.01 -13.15 5.26
N SER A 87 18.28 -13.07 5.67
CA SER A 87 19.34 -13.96 5.20
C SER A 87 19.27 -15.37 5.79
N GLY A 88 18.29 -15.66 6.64
CA GLY A 88 18.08 -16.98 7.24
C GLY A 88 18.99 -17.31 8.42
N LYS A 89 19.78 -16.34 8.93
CA LYS A 89 20.70 -16.58 10.06
C LYS A 89 19.97 -16.92 11.37
N TYR A 90 18.69 -16.57 11.45
CA TYR A 90 17.83 -16.78 12.61
C TYR A 90 16.57 -17.61 12.26
N SER A 91 16.56 -18.32 11.13
CA SER A 91 15.44 -19.18 10.77
C SER A 91 15.59 -20.54 11.46
N ASP A 92 14.72 -20.86 12.42
CA ASP A 92 14.58 -22.22 12.96
C ASP A 92 13.51 -23.00 12.16
N PRO A 93 13.79 -24.21 11.66
CA PRO A 93 12.79 -25.06 11.03
C PRO A 93 11.58 -25.41 11.91
N ASN A 94 11.69 -25.24 13.23
CA ASN A 94 10.63 -25.52 14.19
C ASN A 94 9.83 -24.26 14.61
N ASP A 95 10.17 -23.08 14.09
CA ASP A 95 9.43 -21.86 14.40
C ASP A 95 8.05 -21.86 13.75
N ALA A 96 7.05 -21.37 14.49
CA ALA A 96 5.68 -21.28 14.02
C ALA A 96 5.52 -20.23 12.91
N GLY A 97 5.30 -20.70 11.67
CA GLY A 97 4.97 -19.89 10.50
C GLY A 97 4.93 -20.70 9.20
N GLU A 98 4.04 -20.32 8.26
CA GLU A 98 3.86 -21.03 6.98
C GLU A 98 4.95 -20.72 5.94
N VAL A 99 5.61 -19.58 6.07
CA VAL A 99 6.53 -19.03 5.07
C VAL A 99 7.81 -18.55 5.74
N SER A 100 8.93 -18.68 5.03
CA SER A 100 10.21 -18.17 5.52
C SER A 100 10.24 -16.64 5.61
N HIS A 101 11.14 -16.07 6.41
CA HIS A 101 11.31 -14.60 6.49
C HIS A 101 11.53 -13.94 5.13
N PHE A 102 12.30 -14.58 4.24
CA PHE A 102 12.51 -14.08 2.88
C PHE A 102 11.24 -14.14 2.03
N GLN A 103 10.48 -15.24 2.11
CA GLN A 103 9.20 -15.36 1.41
C GLN A 103 8.18 -14.33 1.90
N ALA A 104 8.07 -14.12 3.22
CA ALA A 104 7.22 -13.09 3.80
C ALA A 104 7.59 -11.69 3.27
N LEU A 105 8.89 -11.36 3.24
CA LEU A 105 9.39 -10.11 2.69
C LEU A 105 9.08 -9.99 1.19
N ALA A 106 9.33 -11.03 0.40
CA ALA A 106 9.08 -11.04 -1.04
C ALA A 106 7.60 -10.83 -1.36
N THR A 107 6.70 -11.49 -0.62
CA THR A 107 5.25 -11.30 -0.74
C THR A 107 4.84 -9.87 -0.42
N ALA A 108 5.36 -9.29 0.67
CA ALA A 108 5.06 -7.91 1.05
C ALA A 108 5.60 -6.89 0.03
N LEU A 109 6.81 -7.11 -0.49
CA LEU A 109 7.42 -6.26 -1.52
C LEU A 109 6.68 -6.35 -2.85
N SER A 110 6.26 -7.56 -3.26
CA SER A 110 5.46 -7.78 -4.46
C SER A 110 4.15 -6.97 -4.43
N GLY A 111 3.48 -6.92 -3.28
CA GLY A 111 2.25 -6.15 -3.12
C GLY A 111 2.44 -4.64 -3.04
N THR A 112 3.66 -4.15 -2.81
CA THR A 112 3.93 -2.72 -2.59
C THR A 112 4.79 -2.08 -3.68
N VAL A 113 5.57 -2.85 -4.44
CA VAL A 113 6.42 -2.35 -5.54
C VAL A 113 5.75 -2.68 -6.87
N GLY A 114 5.35 -1.66 -7.62
CA GLY A 114 4.74 -1.82 -8.93
C GLY A 114 4.94 -0.63 -9.85
N LEU A 115 4.40 -0.73 -11.08
CA LEU A 115 4.42 0.33 -12.08
C LEU A 115 3.86 1.65 -11.53
N GLY A 116 2.84 1.58 -10.68
CA GLY A 116 2.24 2.74 -10.01
C GLY A 116 3.23 3.54 -9.17
N ASN A 117 4.19 2.89 -8.49
CA ASN A 117 5.19 3.61 -7.70
C ASN A 117 6.22 4.32 -8.60
N ILE A 118 6.59 3.70 -9.72
CA ILE A 118 7.54 4.29 -10.67
C ILE A 118 6.90 5.49 -11.38
N ALA A 119 5.69 5.31 -11.91
CA ALA A 119 4.93 6.39 -12.56
C ALA A 119 4.55 7.50 -11.57
N GLY A 120 4.14 7.13 -10.35
CA GLY A 120 3.78 8.06 -9.28
C GLY A 120 4.95 8.95 -8.86
N VAL A 121 6.17 8.39 -8.76
CA VAL A 121 7.39 9.19 -8.52
C VAL A 121 7.63 10.16 -9.67
N ALA A 122 7.51 9.72 -10.93
CA ALA A 122 7.69 10.59 -12.09
C ALA A 122 6.71 11.77 -12.09
N VAL A 123 5.44 11.53 -11.78
CA VAL A 123 4.41 12.57 -11.66
C VAL A 123 4.67 13.48 -10.45
N ALA A 124 5.07 12.93 -9.30
CA ALA A 124 5.36 13.72 -8.11
C ALA A 124 6.55 14.68 -8.34
N VAL A 125 7.60 14.21 -9.02
CA VAL A 125 8.78 15.03 -9.34
C VAL A 125 8.47 16.04 -10.45
N SER A 126 7.65 15.70 -11.45
CA SER A 126 7.28 16.65 -12.51
C SER A 126 6.45 17.82 -11.98
N ILE A 127 5.56 17.57 -11.02
CA ILE A 127 4.71 18.60 -10.40
C ILE A 127 5.45 19.33 -9.27
N GLY A 128 6.14 18.59 -8.39
CA GLY A 128 6.78 19.11 -7.18
C GLY A 128 8.21 19.63 -7.39
N GLY A 129 8.79 19.42 -8.57
CA GLY A 129 10.17 19.77 -8.88
C GLY A 129 11.21 18.85 -8.22
N PRO A 130 12.51 19.15 -8.39
CA PRO A 130 13.60 18.28 -7.95
C PRO A 130 13.66 18.07 -6.42
N GLY A 131 13.08 18.99 -5.64
CA GLY A 131 12.99 18.87 -4.19
C GLY A 131 12.01 17.79 -3.70
N ALA A 132 11.08 17.33 -4.54
CA ALA A 132 10.09 16.31 -4.17
C ALA A 132 10.76 15.00 -3.74
N THR A 133 11.81 14.58 -4.44
CA THR A 133 12.54 13.33 -4.16
C THR A 133 13.09 13.30 -2.73
N PHE A 134 13.64 14.41 -2.24
CA PHE A 134 14.15 14.50 -0.87
C PHE A 134 13.05 14.23 0.16
N TRP A 135 11.88 14.85 -0.01
CA TRP A 135 10.74 14.65 0.87
C TRP A 135 10.13 13.26 0.77
N MET A 136 10.13 12.65 -0.42
CA MET A 136 9.67 11.27 -0.60
C MET A 136 10.56 10.28 0.16
N ILE A 137 11.89 10.45 0.12
CA ILE A 137 12.83 9.64 0.90
C ILE A 137 12.55 9.81 2.39
N LEU A 138 12.42 11.05 2.87
CA LEU A 138 12.16 11.32 4.28
C LEU A 138 10.83 10.70 4.76
N ALA A 139 9.76 10.86 3.97
CA ALA A 139 8.47 10.25 4.27
C ALA A 139 8.55 8.72 4.29
N GLY A 140 9.31 8.11 3.36
CA GLY A 140 9.59 6.68 3.36
C GLY A 140 10.33 6.20 4.62
N LEU A 141 11.35 6.96 5.05
CA LEU A 141 12.10 6.66 6.29
C LEU A 141 11.21 6.71 7.52
N MET A 142 10.32 7.70 7.61
CA MET A 142 9.34 7.81 8.71
C MET A 142 8.30 6.69 8.64
N GLY A 143 7.85 6.32 7.44
CA GLY A 143 6.89 5.23 7.20
C GLY A 143 7.39 3.86 7.69
N MET A 144 8.71 3.62 7.69
CA MET A 144 9.27 2.36 8.21
C MET A 144 8.92 2.11 9.68
N ALA A 145 8.95 3.13 10.54
CA ALA A 145 8.60 2.98 11.95
C ALA A 145 7.11 2.63 12.12
N SER A 146 6.24 3.25 11.32
CA SER A 146 4.80 2.94 11.30
C SER A 146 4.55 1.51 10.85
N LYS A 147 5.18 1.08 9.75
CA LYS A 147 5.06 -0.30 9.26
C LYS A 147 5.64 -1.33 10.22
N PHE A 148 6.76 -1.03 10.86
CA PHE A 148 7.30 -1.88 11.92
C PHE A 148 6.28 -2.08 13.06
N THR A 149 5.64 -1.00 13.50
CA THR A 149 4.62 -1.05 14.57
C THR A 149 3.42 -1.89 14.16
N GLU A 150 2.91 -1.68 12.95
CA GLU A 150 1.79 -2.43 12.38
C GLU A 150 2.10 -3.94 12.30
N CYS A 151 3.24 -4.31 11.71
CA CYS A 151 3.64 -5.71 11.57
C CYS A 151 3.88 -6.37 12.94
N THR A 152 4.48 -5.65 13.88
CA THR A 152 4.70 -6.16 15.25
C THR A 152 3.37 -6.47 15.94
N LEU A 153 2.39 -5.58 15.82
CA LEU A 153 1.04 -5.82 16.35
C LEU A 153 0.34 -6.98 15.61
N GLY A 154 0.52 -7.06 14.29
CA GLY A 154 -0.02 -8.15 13.46
C GLY A 154 0.48 -9.53 13.89
N VAL A 155 1.77 -9.65 14.21
CA VAL A 155 2.36 -10.90 14.73
C VAL A 155 1.93 -11.15 16.18
N LYS A 156 1.91 -10.12 17.03
CA LYS A 156 1.53 -10.26 18.44
C LYS A 156 0.09 -10.75 18.65
N PHE A 157 -0.83 -10.36 17.77
CA PHE A 157 -2.26 -10.70 17.88
C PHE A 157 -2.73 -11.69 16.79
N ARG A 158 -1.81 -12.41 16.13
CA ARG A 158 -2.17 -13.42 15.12
C ARG A 158 -2.99 -14.58 15.71
N ASN A 159 -3.76 -15.25 14.86
CA ASN A 159 -4.40 -16.52 15.14
C ASN A 159 -3.56 -17.63 14.53
N GLU A 160 -3.39 -18.71 15.28
CA GLU A 160 -2.85 -19.98 14.80
C GLU A 160 -4.00 -20.98 14.88
N TYR A 161 -4.36 -21.55 13.74
CA TYR A 161 -5.50 -22.45 13.62
C TYR A 161 -5.06 -23.92 13.76
N PRO A 162 -5.98 -24.84 14.11
CA PRO A 162 -5.64 -26.26 14.29
C PRO A 162 -5.10 -26.97 13.03
N ASP A 163 -5.37 -26.41 11.85
CA ASP A 163 -4.85 -26.89 10.56
C ASP A 163 -3.42 -26.39 10.25
N GLY A 164 -2.82 -25.64 11.18
CA GLY A 164 -1.50 -25.04 11.03
C GLY A 164 -1.51 -23.70 10.30
N THR A 165 -2.68 -23.20 9.88
CA THR A 165 -2.74 -21.91 9.19
C THR A 165 -2.60 -20.73 10.15
N VAL A 166 -2.01 -19.63 9.69
CA VAL A 166 -1.77 -18.44 10.51
C VAL A 166 -2.39 -17.20 9.88
N SER A 167 -3.25 -16.51 10.62
CA SER A 167 -3.85 -15.24 10.17
C SER A 167 -3.55 -14.10 11.14
N GLY A 168 -2.96 -13.03 10.61
CA GLY A 168 -2.65 -11.81 11.35
C GLY A 168 -3.02 -10.57 10.55
N GLY A 169 -2.90 -9.40 11.17
CA GLY A 169 -3.16 -8.11 10.52
C GLY A 169 -4.04 -7.16 11.33
N PRO A 170 -4.39 -6.01 10.75
CA PRO A 170 -5.09 -4.93 11.46
C PRO A 170 -6.45 -5.31 12.03
N MET A 171 -7.25 -6.02 11.27
CA MET A 171 -8.51 -6.61 11.70
C MET A 171 -8.38 -7.45 12.99
N TYR A 172 -7.26 -8.18 13.17
CA TYR A 172 -7.02 -8.98 14.37
C TYR A 172 -6.51 -8.17 15.56
N TYR A 173 -5.56 -7.25 15.37
CA TYR A 173 -5.08 -6.44 16.49
C TYR A 173 -6.08 -5.34 16.89
N LEU A 174 -6.95 -4.89 16.00
CA LEU A 174 -8.05 -3.97 16.32
C LEU A 174 -9.09 -4.67 17.17
N SER A 175 -9.50 -5.89 16.82
CA SER A 175 -10.48 -6.64 17.61
C SER A 175 -9.90 -7.12 18.94
N LYS A 176 -8.77 -7.83 18.92
CA LYS A 176 -8.16 -8.44 20.13
C LYS A 176 -7.39 -7.43 20.97
N GLY A 177 -6.58 -6.58 20.34
CA GLY A 177 -5.75 -5.60 21.06
C GLY A 177 -6.57 -4.54 21.77
N MET A 178 -7.67 -4.07 21.16
CA MET A 178 -8.59 -3.13 21.81
C MET A 178 -9.43 -3.82 22.89
N ALA A 179 -9.79 -5.10 22.72
CA ALA A 179 -10.48 -5.86 23.76
C ALA A 179 -9.64 -6.00 25.04
N VAL A 180 -8.34 -6.26 24.91
CA VAL A 180 -7.40 -6.29 26.06
C VAL A 180 -7.30 -4.92 26.77
N ARG A 181 -7.53 -3.83 26.03
CA ARG A 181 -7.53 -2.45 26.57
C ARG A 181 -8.89 -2.01 27.13
N GLY A 182 -9.91 -2.89 27.14
CA GLY A 182 -11.26 -2.59 27.63
C GLY A 182 -12.23 -2.01 26.59
N PHE A 183 -11.82 -1.86 25.33
CA PHE A 183 -12.62 -1.27 24.25
C PHE A 183 -13.06 -2.30 23.19
N GLY A 184 -13.45 -3.51 23.63
CA GLY A 184 -13.73 -4.63 22.72
C GLY A 184 -14.85 -4.37 21.71
N GLY A 185 -15.89 -3.61 22.07
CA GLY A 185 -16.97 -3.24 21.16
C GLY A 185 -16.50 -2.35 20.01
N LEU A 186 -15.75 -1.29 20.32
CA LEU A 186 -15.14 -0.39 19.33
C LEU A 186 -14.13 -1.14 18.44
N GLY A 187 -13.31 -2.01 19.05
CA GLY A 187 -12.34 -2.83 18.33
C GLY A 187 -12.96 -3.73 17.27
N LYS A 188 -14.11 -4.35 17.57
CA LYS A 188 -14.85 -5.16 16.60
C LYS A 188 -15.42 -4.32 15.45
N GLY A 189 -15.97 -3.14 15.74
CA GLY A 189 -16.48 -2.23 14.71
C GLY A 189 -15.38 -1.77 13.75
N LEU A 190 -14.23 -1.38 14.28
CA LEU A 190 -13.07 -0.98 13.47
C LEU A 190 -12.48 -2.15 12.68
N ALA A 191 -12.48 -3.36 13.24
CA ALA A 191 -12.01 -4.55 12.54
C ALA A 191 -12.89 -4.89 11.32
N ILE A 192 -14.21 -4.74 11.44
CA ILE A 192 -15.15 -4.95 10.32
C ILE A 192 -15.00 -3.87 9.26
N LEU A 193 -14.81 -2.62 9.65
CA LEU A 193 -14.59 -1.52 8.69
C LEU A 193 -13.30 -1.71 7.88
N PHE A 194 -12.28 -2.30 8.49
CA PHE A 194 -10.97 -2.51 7.86
C PHE A 194 -10.92 -3.76 6.97
N ALA A 195 -11.71 -4.79 7.30
CA ALA A 195 -11.73 -6.08 6.59
C ALA A 195 -12.47 -6.00 5.26
#